data_AF-A0A959CY40-F1
#
_entry.id   AF-A0A959CY40-F1
#
_cell.length_a   1.000
_cell.length_b   1.000
_cell.length_c   1.000
_cell.angle_alpha   90.00
_cell.angle_beta   90.00
_cell.angle_gamma   90.00
#
_symmetry.space_group_name_H-M   'P 1'
#
loop_
_entity.id
_entity.type
_entity.pdbx_description
1 polymer ?
#
loop_
_entity_poly.entity_id
_entity_poly.type
_entity_poly.pdbx_seq_one_letter_code
_entity_poly.pdbx_strand_id
1 'polypeptide(L)'
;MRRILPFIFLFPLFLSAQEIDWAMFINGAGEELLDAIATDSEGNTYVGGYFDGSIAFNNEIFLAPGLSDGFLFKVSPEGEMLWHAVLGGSGVSRVTDIQF
;
A
#
# COMPACT_ATOMS: atom_id res chain seq x y z
N MET A 1 -39.17 -4.01 -55.27
CA MET A 1 -38.12 -3.15 -54.68
C MET A 1 -37.77 -3.72 -53.30
N ARG A 2 -36.57 -4.28 -53.13
CA ARG A 2 -36.11 -4.79 -51.82
C ARG A 2 -35.38 -3.66 -51.11
N ARG A 3 -35.92 -3.16 -50.00
CA ARG A 3 -35.27 -2.16 -49.14
C ARG A 3 -34.40 -2.91 -48.13
N ILE A 4 -33.10 -2.64 -48.14
CA ILE A 4 -32.15 -3.14 -47.15
C ILE A 4 -31.98 -2.00 -46.12
N LEU A 5 -32.36 -2.23 -44.86
CA LEU A 5 -31.98 -1.33 -43.76
C LEU A 5 -30.53 -1.67 -43.35
N PRO A 6 -29.62 -0.69 -43.22
CA PRO A 6 -28.30 -0.94 -42.66
C PRO A 6 -28.43 -1.10 -41.15
N PHE A 7 -27.99 -2.25 -40.64
CA PHE A 7 -27.83 -2.50 -39.20
C PHE A 7 -26.51 -1.85 -38.78
N ILE A 8 -26.57 -0.64 -38.23
CA ILE A 8 -25.39 0.02 -37.64
C ILE A 8 -25.13 -0.67 -36.30
N PHE A 9 -24.05 -1.47 -36.21
CA PHE A 9 -23.51 -1.92 -34.94
C PHE A 9 -22.80 -0.74 -34.27
N LEU A 10 -23.47 -0.12 -33.30
CA LEU A 10 -22.82 0.80 -32.37
C LEU A 10 -22.02 -0.07 -31.38
N PHE A 11 -20.71 -0.17 -31.57
CA PHE A 11 -19.80 -0.80 -30.60
C PHE A 11 -19.51 0.25 -29.52
N PRO A 12 -20.02 0.13 -28.28
CA PRO A 12 -19.63 1.06 -27.22
C PRO A 12 -18.14 0.86 -26.93
N LEU A 13 -17.36 1.91 -27.12
CA LEU A 13 -16.01 2.01 -26.57
C LEU A 13 -16.16 2.15 -25.05
N PHE A 14 -15.99 1.05 -24.33
CA PHE A 14 -15.79 1.10 -22.88
C PHE A 14 -14.35 1.53 -22.62
N LEU A 15 -14.13 2.81 -22.28
CA LEU A 15 -12.94 3.22 -21.57
C LEU A 15 -13.20 2.94 -20.09
N SER A 16 -12.56 1.93 -19.51
CA SER A 16 -12.45 1.80 -18.07
C SER A 16 -11.16 2.50 -17.64
N ALA A 17 -11.27 3.37 -16.63
CA ALA A 17 -10.12 3.74 -15.83
C ALA A 17 -9.70 2.54 -14.98
N GLN A 18 -8.46 2.54 -14.50
CA GLN A 18 -8.01 1.54 -13.53
C GLN A 18 -8.93 1.61 -12.29
N GLU A 19 -9.49 0.47 -11.90
CA GLU A 19 -10.19 0.35 -10.63
C GLU A 19 -9.18 0.18 -9.50
N ILE A 20 -9.50 0.74 -8.33
CA ILE A 20 -8.69 0.55 -7.13
C ILE A 20 -9.13 -0.78 -6.52
N ASP A 21 -8.27 -1.79 -6.59
CA ASP A 21 -8.55 -3.11 -6.02
C ASP A 21 -8.62 -3.04 -4.48
N TRP A 22 -7.62 -2.41 -3.86
CA TRP A 22 -7.58 -2.15 -2.42
C TRP A 22 -6.80 -0.87 -2.10
N ALA A 23 -7.05 -0.33 -0.92
CA ALA A 23 -6.28 0.76 -0.34
C ALA A 23 -6.04 0.48 1.14
N MET A 24 -4.86 0.85 1.63
CA MET A 24 -4.50 0.74 3.04
C MET A 24 -4.40 2.10 3.70
N PHE A 25 -4.74 2.15 4.98
CA PHE A 25 -4.57 3.32 5.82
C PHE A 25 -3.67 2.96 7.01
N ILE A 26 -2.60 3.72 7.18
CA ILE A 26 -1.75 3.69 8.36
C ILE A 26 -2.09 4.96 9.14
N ASN A 27 -2.59 4.81 10.36
CA ASN A 27 -2.94 5.96 11.21
C ASN A 27 -1.98 6.05 12.38
N GLY A 28 -1.30 7.18 12.53
CA GLY A 28 -0.44 7.47 13.67
C GLY A 28 -1.16 8.20 14.82
N ALA A 29 -0.68 8.00 16.05
CA ALA A 29 -0.99 8.87 17.19
C ALA A 29 -0.04 10.08 17.28
N GLY A 30 1.01 10.10 16.45
CA GLY A 30 1.99 11.18 16.34
C GLY A 30 2.45 11.36 14.90
N GLU A 31 3.76 11.50 14.64
CA GLU A 31 4.29 11.64 13.28
C GLU A 31 4.55 10.28 12.63
N GLU A 32 3.99 10.05 11.45
CA GLU A 32 4.30 8.93 10.57
C GLU A 32 4.65 9.43 9.16
N LEU A 33 5.75 8.91 8.60
CA LEU A 33 6.09 9.12 7.20
C LEU A 33 6.44 7.79 6.54
N LEU A 34 6.01 7.68 5.29
CA LEU A 34 6.24 6.56 4.41
C LEU A 34 7.30 6.98 3.40
N ASP A 35 8.42 6.28 3.37
CA ASP A 35 9.61 6.69 2.61
C ASP A 35 10.00 5.73 1.51
N ALA A 36 9.71 4.46 1.73
CA ALA A 36 10.15 3.40 0.85
C ALA A 36 8.97 2.51 0.50
N ILE A 37 8.85 2.23 -0.79
CA ILE A 37 7.90 1.27 -1.32
C ILE A 37 8.55 0.49 -2.45
N ALA A 38 8.36 -0.84 -2.44
CA ALA A 38 8.83 -1.71 -3.50
C ALA A 38 7.92 -2.95 -3.62
N THR A 39 7.93 -3.59 -4.78
CA THR A 39 7.14 -4.81 -5.03
C THR A 39 8.09 -5.95 -5.40
N ASP A 40 7.93 -7.12 -4.78
CA ASP A 40 8.70 -8.30 -5.11
C ASP A 40 8.17 -9.00 -6.39
N SER A 41 8.87 -10.03 -6.86
CA SER A 41 8.48 -10.80 -8.07
C SER A 41 7.20 -11.61 -7.90
N GLU A 42 6.73 -11.81 -6.66
CA GLU A 42 5.48 -12.49 -6.34
C GLU A 42 4.31 -11.49 -6.26
N GLY A 43 4.56 -10.19 -6.45
CA GLY A 43 3.56 -9.13 -6.41
C GLY A 43 3.28 -8.58 -5.01
N ASN A 44 4.03 -9.01 -3.98
CA ASN A 44 3.85 -8.48 -2.65
C ASN A 44 4.45 -7.08 -2.55
N THR A 45 3.73 -6.17 -1.90
CA THR A 45 4.16 -4.79 -1.68
C THR A 45 4.81 -4.64 -0.33
N TYR A 46 5.99 -4.04 -0.31
CA TYR A 46 6.75 -3.72 0.88
C TYR A 46 6.71 -2.23 1.09
N VAL A 47 6.35 -1.83 2.31
CA VAL A 47 6.14 -0.43 2.68
C VAL A 47 6.94 -0.16 3.94
N GLY A 48 7.76 0.89 3.93
CA GLY A 48 8.57 1.26 5.08
C GLY A 48 8.73 2.77 5.22
N GLY A 49 9.08 3.17 6.43
CA GLY A 49 9.27 4.56 6.79
C GLY A 49 9.65 4.68 8.26
N TYR A 50 9.14 5.70 8.95
CA TYR A 50 9.22 5.81 10.41
C TYR A 50 7.90 6.27 11.01
N PHE A 51 7.80 6.07 12.31
CA PHE A 51 6.72 6.61 13.11
C PHE A 51 7.18 6.93 14.53
N ASP A 52 6.50 7.85 15.20
CA ASP A 52 6.57 8.04 16.64
C ASP A 52 5.26 7.64 17.34
N GLY A 53 5.35 7.38 18.65
CA GLY A 53 4.21 6.93 19.44
C GLY A 53 3.68 5.57 18.99
N SER A 54 2.63 5.58 18.17
CA SER A 54 2.00 4.37 17.65
C SER A 54 1.45 4.55 16.25
N ILE A 55 1.50 3.50 15.44
CA ILE A 55 0.75 3.39 14.19
C ILE A 55 -0.22 2.21 14.24
N ALA A 56 -1.32 2.32 13.52
CA ALA A 56 -2.28 1.24 13.34
C ALA A 56 -2.39 0.82 11.88
N PHE A 57 -2.42 -0.49 11.63
CA PHE A 57 -2.69 -1.09 10.33
C PHE A 57 -3.64 -2.28 10.49
N ASN A 58 -4.74 -2.31 9.73
CA ASN A 58 -5.80 -3.34 9.83
C ASN A 58 -6.24 -3.67 11.28
N ASN A 59 -6.40 -2.63 12.10
CA ASN A 59 -6.77 -2.70 13.53
C ASN A 59 -5.70 -3.29 14.46
N GLU A 60 -4.52 -3.63 13.96
CA GLU A 60 -3.35 -3.94 14.77
C GLU A 60 -2.57 -2.66 15.09
N ILE A 61 -2.09 -2.54 16.33
CA ILE A 61 -1.37 -1.36 16.82
C ILE A 61 0.10 -1.72 17.06
N PHE A 62 0.98 -0.92 16.49
CA PHE A 62 2.43 -1.01 16.67
C PHE A 62 2.92 0.21 17.44
N LEU A 63 3.83 -0.01 18.38
CA LEU A 63 4.41 1.05 19.22
C LEU A 63 5.88 1.26 18.83
N ALA A 64 6.31 2.52 18.80
CA ALA A 64 7.71 2.87 18.64
C ALA A 64 8.42 2.73 20.01
N PRO A 65 9.42 1.85 20.16
CA PRO A 65 10.18 1.75 21.41
C PRO A 65 10.99 2.99 21.80
N GLY A 66 11.35 3.83 20.83
CA GLY A 66 12.20 5.01 20.93
C GLY A 66 11.44 6.32 20.74
N LEU A 67 12.19 7.34 20.32
CA LEU A 67 11.61 8.64 19.97
C LEU A 67 10.88 8.56 18.63
N SER A 68 11.46 7.84 17.68
CA SER A 68 10.80 7.38 16.47
C SER A 68 11.52 6.14 15.96
N ASP A 69 10.77 5.21 15.39
CA ASP A 69 11.34 3.96 14.91
C ASP A 69 10.87 3.64 13.49
N GLY A 70 11.70 2.86 12.81
CA GLY A 70 11.39 2.38 11.49
C GLY A 70 10.25 1.36 11.57
N PHE A 71 9.45 1.31 10.53
CA PHE A 71 8.54 0.18 10.31
C PHE A 71 8.79 -0.40 8.93
N LEU A 72 8.47 -1.68 8.78
CA LEU A 72 8.46 -2.38 7.51
C LEU A 72 7.28 -3.35 7.49
N PHE A 73 6.40 -3.19 6.51
CA PHE A 73 5.25 -4.07 6.28
C PHE A 73 5.41 -4.78 4.95
N LYS A 74 5.10 -6.08 4.91
CA LYS A 74 4.88 -6.83 3.68
C LYS A 74 3.39 -7.11 3.54
N VAL A 75 2.84 -6.74 2.40
CA VAL A 75 1.41 -6.83 2.07
C VAL A 75 1.25 -7.68 0.81
N SER A 76 0.28 -8.58 0.79
CA SER A 76 -0.05 -9.42 -0.36
C SER A 76 -0.61 -8.59 -1.52
N PRO A 77 -0.66 -9.14 -2.75
CA PRO A 77 -1.32 -8.49 -3.87
C PRO A 77 -2.80 -8.12 -3.60
N GLU A 78 -3.45 -8.80 -2.66
CA GLU A 78 -4.85 -8.59 -2.25
C GLU A 78 -5.02 -7.58 -1.11
N GLY A 79 -3.93 -7.01 -0.59
CA GLY A 79 -3.97 -6.02 0.49
C GLY A 79 -3.91 -6.61 1.91
N GLU A 80 -3.60 -7.91 2.05
CA GLU A 80 -3.46 -8.57 3.35
C GLU A 80 -2.02 -8.41 3.90
N MET A 81 -1.86 -8.05 5.17
CA MET A 81 -0.52 -8.02 5.77
C MET A 81 -0.01 -9.43 6.02
N LEU A 82 1.11 -9.75 5.36
CA LEU A 82 1.79 -11.04 5.47
C LEU A 82 2.75 -11.06 6.65
N TRP A 83 3.47 -9.96 6.88
CA TRP A 83 4.30 -9.75 8.07
C TRP A 83 4.64 -8.28 8.28
N HIS A 84 5.11 -7.96 9.49
CA HIS A 84 5.59 -6.64 9.87
C HIS A 84 6.87 -6.71 10.70
N ALA A 85 7.61 -5.61 10.75
CA ALA A 85 8.72 -5.40 11.67
C ALA A 85 8.76 -3.95 12.13
N VAL A 86 9.00 -3.74 13.42
CA VAL A 86 9.41 -2.45 13.98
C VAL A 86 10.92 -2.49 14.16
N LEU A 87 11.61 -1.52 13.58
CA LEU A 87 13.06 -1.48 13.44
C LEU A 87 13.60 -0.29 14.22
N GLY A 88 14.31 -0.59 15.31
CA GLY A 88 14.96 0.44 16.11
C GLY A 88 15.11 0.06 17.58
N GLY A 89 15.09 1.06 18.46
CA GLY A 89 15.49 0.94 19.86
C GLY A 89 15.23 2.24 20.61
N SER A 90 16.05 2.60 21.61
CA SER A 90 15.80 3.80 22.42
C SER A 90 16.05 5.15 21.70
N GLY A 91 16.26 5.14 20.39
CA GLY A 91 16.77 6.28 19.62
C GLY A 91 15.79 6.74 18.53
N VAL A 92 16.35 7.20 17.42
CA VAL A 92 15.62 7.54 16.19
C VAL A 92 16.07 6.57 15.10
N SER A 93 15.12 5.86 14.51
CA SER A 93 15.36 4.91 13.42
C SER A 93 14.34 5.12 12.30
N ARG A 94 14.73 4.81 11.06
CA ARG A 94 13.89 5.00 9.86
C ARG A 94 14.30 4.03 8.76
N VAL A 95 13.32 3.50 8.03
CA VAL A 95 13.55 2.82 6.75
C VAL A 95 13.51 3.86 5.64
N THR A 96 14.56 3.95 4.82
CA THR A 96 14.67 5.00 3.79
C THR A 96 14.62 4.45 2.37
N ASP A 97 14.87 3.16 2.18
CA ASP A 97 14.88 2.52 0.86
C ASP A 97 14.63 1.01 1.00
N ILE A 98 14.00 0.42 -0.01
CA ILE A 98 13.70 -1.01 -0.13
C ILE A 98 13.99 -1.42 -1.57
N GLN A 99 14.82 -2.43 -1.76
CA GLN A 99 15.20 -2.94 -3.08
C GLN A 99 15.12 -4.46 -3.13
N PHE A 100 14.87 -5.02 -4.31
CA PHE A 100 14.80 -6.45 -4.62
C PHE A 100 15.79 -6.83 -5.72
#